data_AF-A0A2V2S8V3-F1
#
_entry.id   AF-A0A2V2S8V3-F1
#
_cell.length_a   1.000
_cell.length_b   1.000
_cell.length_c   1.000
_cell.angle_alpha   90.00
_cell.angle_beta   90.00
_cell.angle_gamma   90.00
#
_symmetry.space_group_name_H-M   'P 1'
#
loop_
_entity.id
_entity.type
_entity.pdbx_description
1 polymer ?
#
loop_
_entity_poly.entity_id
_entity_poly.type
_entity_poly.pdbx_seq_one_letter_code
_entity_poly.pdbx_strand_id
1 'polypeptide(L)'
;LNQKLTFTVVDTVSSATFSTSVLNTNLPAAVGTNVAYVGFTGATGGGNATQTISNFNYVAIPTMTATHNPNGTVTISWPLAIGGYSLLETTSFQPISWSVSGATVAPVGNFWQATVTPTGQSKFYKLALSTTSPP
;
A
#
# COMPACT_ATOMS: atom_id res chain seq x y z
N LEU A 1 10.69 -0.32 -15.92
CA LEU A 1 9.36 0.18 -15.53
C LEU A 1 9.30 1.66 -15.85
N ASN A 2 8.47 2.09 -16.80
CA ASN A 2 8.27 3.50 -17.09
C ASN A 2 7.40 4.09 -15.96
N GLN A 3 8.03 4.76 -14.99
CA GLN A 3 7.32 5.39 -13.88
C GLN A 3 6.49 6.57 -14.40
N LYS A 4 5.18 6.58 -14.11
CA LYS A 4 4.24 7.62 -14.53
C LYS A 4 3.48 8.13 -13.32
N LEU A 5 3.51 9.44 -13.09
CA LEU A 5 2.63 10.11 -12.13
C LEU A 5 1.48 10.75 -12.91
N THR A 6 0.24 10.46 -12.51
CA THR A 6 -0.97 11.02 -13.15
C THR A 6 -1.77 11.79 -12.11
N PHE A 7 -2.26 12.96 -12.50
CA PHE A 7 -3.15 13.79 -11.69
C PHE A 7 -4.40 14.11 -12.49
N THR A 8 -5.57 13.91 -11.87
CA THR A 8 -6.87 14.18 -12.47
C THR A 8 -7.73 14.90 -11.44
N VAL A 9 -8.37 15.98 -11.87
CA VAL A 9 -9.37 16.73 -11.09
C VAL A 9 -10.63 16.83 -11.92
N VAL A 10 -11.76 16.62 -11.26
CA VAL A 10 -13.09 16.76 -11.85
C VAL A 10 -13.85 17.81 -11.05
N ASP A 11 -14.37 18.82 -11.73
CA ASP A 11 -15.39 19.69 -11.17
C ASP A 11 -16.73 18.96 -11.22
N THR A 12 -17.31 18.66 -10.06
CA THR A 12 -18.56 17.90 -9.96
C THR A 12 -19.80 18.71 -10.32
N VAL A 13 -19.71 20.04 -10.44
CA VAL A 13 -20.84 20.91 -10.84
C VAL A 13 -20.93 20.98 -12.36
N SER A 14 -19.81 21.29 -13.02
CA SER A 14 -19.75 21.42 -14.49
C SER A 14 -19.40 20.12 -15.21
N SER A 15 -18.98 19.08 -14.48
CA SER A 15 -18.36 17.86 -15.02
C SER A 15 -17.07 18.09 -15.83
N ALA A 16 -16.48 19.28 -15.76
CA ALA A 16 -15.21 19.56 -16.42
C ALA A 16 -14.09 18.74 -15.78
N THR A 17 -13.21 18.19 -16.62
CA THR A 17 -12.09 17.36 -16.18
C THR A 17 -10.77 17.96 -16.66
N PHE A 18 -9.82 18.10 -15.73
CA PHE A 18 -8.43 18.37 -16.04
C PHE A 18 -7.58 17.15 -15.71
N SER A 19 -6.69 16.75 -16.62
CA SER A 19 -5.73 15.66 -16.39
C SER A 19 -4.35 16.04 -16.90
N THR A 20 -3.32 15.67 -16.13
CA THR A 20 -1.93 15.81 -16.54
C THR A 20 -1.13 14.58 -16.11
N SER A 21 0.00 14.34 -16.79
CA SER A 21 0.88 13.22 -16.49
C SER A 21 2.33 13.61 -16.64
N VAL A 22 3.15 13.17 -15.68
CA VAL A 22 4.61 13.27 -15.75
C VAL A 22 5.17 11.88 -16.00
N LEU A 23 5.97 11.74 -17.06
CA LEU A 23 6.63 10.50 -17.45
C LEU A 23 8.06 10.46 -16.91
N ASN A 24 8.59 9.25 -16.71
CA ASN A 24 9.94 8.99 -16.24
C ASN A 24 10.24 9.60 -14.86
N THR A 25 9.21 9.76 -14.02
CA THR A 25 9.36 10.34 -12.68
C THR A 25 10.04 9.35 -11.74
N ASN A 26 11.25 9.67 -11.27
CA ASN A 26 11.87 8.97 -10.16
C ASN A 26 11.41 9.60 -8.84
N LEU A 27 10.30 9.08 -8.28
CA LEU A 27 9.72 9.62 -7.04
C LEU A 27 10.70 9.59 -5.86
N PRO A 28 11.42 8.48 -5.59
CA PRO A 28 12.44 8.46 -4.54
C PRO A 28 13.50 9.56 -4.70
N ALA A 29 13.98 9.81 -5.93
CA ALA A 29 14.95 10.87 -6.17
C ALA A 29 14.34 12.27 -5.99
N ALA A 30 13.07 12.47 -6.36
CA ALA A 30 12.37 13.74 -6.21
C ALA A 30 12.10 14.10 -4.74
N VAL A 31 11.79 13.11 -3.90
CA VAL A 31 11.53 13.32 -2.46
C VAL A 31 12.78 13.15 -1.58
N GLY A 32 13.87 12.61 -2.13
CA GLY A 32 15.15 12.40 -1.45
C GLY A 32 15.22 11.17 -0.53
N THR A 33 14.17 10.33 -0.53
CA THR A 33 14.03 9.18 0.39
C THR A 33 13.06 8.13 -0.18
N ASN A 34 13.10 6.90 0.34
CA ASN A 34 12.14 5.85 -0.01
C ASN A 34 10.82 5.93 0.80
N VAL A 35 10.73 6.91 1.70
CA VAL A 35 9.58 7.20 2.55
C VAL A 35 9.27 8.69 2.44
N ALA A 36 8.00 9.02 2.25
CA ALA A 36 7.51 10.40 2.18
C ALA A 36 6.17 10.53 2.91
N TYR A 37 5.91 11.73 3.43
CA TYR A 37 4.58 12.08 3.92
C TYR A 37 3.68 12.45 2.74
N VAL A 38 2.42 12.02 2.80
CA VAL A 38 1.39 12.36 1.81
C VAL A 38 0.34 13.21 2.49
N GLY A 39 -0.02 14.33 1.88
CA GLY A 39 -1.00 15.25 2.43
C GLY A 39 -1.24 16.44 1.52
N PHE A 40 -1.90 17.45 2.08
CA PHE A 40 -2.26 18.68 1.39
C PHE A 40 -1.56 19.86 2.05
N THR A 41 -1.22 20.85 1.24
CA THR A 41 -0.81 22.17 1.72
C THR A 41 -1.76 23.22 1.11
N GLY A 42 -1.97 24.32 1.83
CA GLY A 42 -2.80 25.44 1.40
C GLY A 42 -2.05 26.76 1.56
N ALA A 43 -2.39 27.75 0.75
CA ALA A 43 -1.83 29.08 0.82
C ALA A 43 -2.82 30.11 0.26
N THR A 44 -2.73 31.34 0.74
CA THR A 44 -3.37 32.52 0.13
C THR A 44 -2.34 33.35 -0.63
N GLY A 45 -2.80 34.17 -1.57
CA GLY A 45 -1.95 35.03 -2.39
C GLY A 45 -2.36 36.49 -2.28
N GLY A 46 -2.46 37.21 -3.40
CA GLY A 46 -2.96 38.59 -3.44
C GLY A 46 -4.44 38.77 -3.05
N GLY A 47 -5.12 37.68 -2.68
CA GLY A 47 -6.46 37.65 -2.11
C GLY A 47 -6.63 36.45 -1.18
N ASN A 48 -7.76 36.41 -0.47
CA ASN A 48 -8.07 35.34 0.47
C ASN A 48 -8.63 34.11 -0.26
N ALA A 49 -8.25 32.93 0.22
CA ALA A 49 -8.75 31.66 -0.27
C ALA A 49 -8.98 30.71 0.92
N THR A 50 -10.09 29.96 0.88
CA THR A 50 -10.38 28.88 1.84
C THR A 50 -10.13 27.55 1.17
N GLN A 51 -9.32 26.68 1.78
CA GLN A 51 -9.09 25.32 1.31
C GLN A 51 -9.78 24.35 2.25
N THR A 52 -10.85 23.70 1.77
CA THR A 52 -11.53 22.64 2.51
C THR A 52 -11.20 21.31 1.88
N ILE A 53 -10.63 20.39 2.66
CA ILE A 53 -10.34 19.02 2.23
C ILE A 53 -11.38 18.09 2.87
N SER A 54 -12.03 17.28 2.05
CA SER A 54 -13.02 16.30 2.48
C SER A 54 -12.79 14.96 1.78
N ASN A 55 -13.26 13.87 2.40
CA ASN A 55 -13.24 12.52 1.83
C ASN A 55 -11.86 12.04 1.33
N PHE A 56 -10.77 12.47 1.99
CA PHE A 56 -9.43 12.03 1.62
C PHE A 56 -9.26 10.53 1.87
N ASN A 57 -8.84 9.80 0.84
CA ASN A 57 -8.50 8.39 0.91
C ASN A 57 -7.12 8.16 0.28
N TYR A 58 -6.27 7.42 0.98
CA TYR A 58 -4.93 7.09 0.53
C TYR A 58 -4.63 5.61 0.76
N VAL A 59 -4.13 4.94 -0.27
CA VAL A 59 -3.73 3.54 -0.22
C VAL A 59 -2.31 3.42 -0.76
N ALA A 60 -1.35 3.13 0.12
CA ALA A 60 0.00 2.78 -0.26
C ALA A 60 0.08 1.29 -0.60
N ILE A 61 0.58 0.93 -1.79
CA ILE A 61 0.78 -0.47 -2.17
C ILE A 61 2.12 -0.95 -1.58
N PRO A 62 2.14 -1.90 -0.64
CA PRO A 62 3.37 -2.39 -0.05
C PRO A 62 4.10 -3.34 -1.01
N THR A 63 5.42 -3.28 -1.01
CA THR A 63 6.26 -4.35 -1.53
C THR A 63 6.25 -5.51 -0.54
N MET A 64 5.99 -6.73 -1.01
CA MET A 64 6.06 -7.95 -0.20
C MET A 64 7.22 -8.81 -0.67
N THR A 65 8.00 -9.33 0.27
CA THR A 65 9.10 -10.28 0.00
C THR A 65 8.88 -11.57 0.76
N ALA A 66 9.35 -12.69 0.21
CA ALA A 66 9.37 -13.98 0.89
C ALA A 66 10.80 -14.53 0.89
N THR A 67 11.29 -14.96 2.05
CA THR A 67 12.64 -15.52 2.22
C THR A 67 12.55 -16.89 2.88
N HIS A 68 13.17 -17.91 2.28
CA HIS A 68 13.28 -19.23 2.89
C HIS A 68 14.41 -19.24 3.94
N ASN A 69 14.10 -19.77 5.12
CA ASN A 69 15.01 -19.81 6.25
C ASN A 69 15.68 -21.18 6.36
N PRO A 70 16.92 -21.29 6.91
CA PRO A 70 17.60 -22.58 7.07
C PRO A 70 16.85 -23.61 7.93
N ASN A 71 15.95 -23.16 8.80
CA ASN A 71 15.08 -24.01 9.63
C ASN A 71 13.85 -24.56 8.88
N GLY A 72 13.77 -24.35 7.56
CA GLY A 72 12.66 -24.82 6.72
C GLY A 72 11.42 -23.93 6.75
N THR A 73 11.43 -22.80 7.47
CA THR A 73 10.32 -21.83 7.46
C THR A 73 10.47 -20.80 6.34
N VAL A 74 9.43 -20.02 6.07
CA VAL A 74 9.47 -18.88 5.17
C VAL A 74 9.07 -17.62 5.94
N THR A 75 9.89 -16.58 5.85
CA THR A 75 9.57 -15.25 6.35
C THR A 75 8.98 -14.41 5.23
N ILE A 76 7.72 -14.00 5.40
CA ILE A 76 7.04 -13.03 4.54
C ILE A 76 7.16 -11.67 5.22
N SER A 77 7.64 -10.66 4.50
CA SER A 77 7.95 -9.34 5.06
C SER A 77 7.37 -8.21 4.21
N TRP A 78 6.88 -7.15 4.86
CA TRP A 78 6.39 -5.92 4.23
C TRP A 78 6.66 -4.68 5.10
N PRO A 79 6.76 -3.47 4.53
CA PRO A 79 7.12 -2.27 5.28
C PRO A 79 6.21 -1.96 6.46
N LEU A 80 6.79 -1.67 7.64
CA LEU A 80 6.07 -1.24 8.84
C LEU A 80 5.41 0.14 8.66
N ALA A 81 5.99 0.98 7.80
CA ALA A 81 5.49 2.32 7.48
C ALA A 81 4.12 2.31 6.74
N ILE A 82 3.70 1.14 6.23
CA ILE A 82 2.42 0.98 5.53
C ILE A 82 1.49 0.16 6.42
N GLY A 83 0.55 0.84 7.07
CA GLY A 83 -0.44 0.23 7.96
C GLY A 83 -1.69 -0.31 7.24
N GLY A 84 -2.52 -1.05 7.98
CA GLY A 84 -3.85 -1.46 7.53
C GLY A 84 -3.89 -2.68 6.60
N TYR A 85 -2.78 -3.41 6.45
CA TYR A 85 -2.74 -4.65 5.67
C TYR A 85 -2.74 -5.90 6.55
N SER A 86 -3.51 -6.91 6.15
CA SER A 86 -3.44 -8.27 6.68
C SER A 86 -2.83 -9.22 5.67
N LEU A 87 -2.11 -10.22 6.17
CA LEU A 87 -1.66 -11.35 5.36
C LEU A 87 -2.83 -12.31 5.16
N LEU A 88 -3.20 -12.55 3.91
CA LEU A 88 -4.17 -13.57 3.54
C LEU A 88 -3.46 -14.79 2.96
N GLU A 89 -4.05 -15.96 3.14
CA GLU A 89 -3.58 -17.21 2.56
C GLU A 89 -4.69 -17.96 1.81
N THR A 90 -4.28 -18.83 0.90
CA THR A 90 -5.14 -19.82 0.24
C THR A 90 -4.33 -21.05 -0.16
N THR A 91 -4.97 -22.20 -0.29
CA THR A 91 -4.33 -23.46 -0.73
C THR A 91 -4.59 -23.78 -2.20
N SER A 92 -5.49 -23.06 -2.87
CA SER A 92 -5.84 -23.28 -4.27
C SER A 92 -6.25 -21.96 -4.94
N PHE A 93 -5.98 -21.86 -6.24
CA PHE A 93 -6.57 -20.81 -7.08
C PHE A 93 -7.92 -21.25 -7.70
N GLN A 94 -8.36 -22.48 -7.45
CA GLN A 94 -9.60 -23.07 -7.97
C GLN A 94 -10.22 -24.04 -6.94
N PRO A 95 -11.34 -23.70 -6.26
CA PRO A 95 -11.91 -22.36 -6.15
C PRO A 95 -10.97 -21.45 -5.35
N ILE A 96 -10.91 -20.17 -5.71
CA ILE A 96 -10.12 -19.19 -4.95
C ILE A 96 -10.89 -18.74 -3.71
N SER A 97 -10.37 -19.08 -2.53
CA SER A 97 -10.90 -18.61 -1.26
C SER A 97 -9.76 -18.11 -0.40
N TRP A 98 -9.71 -16.79 -0.18
CA TRP A 98 -8.71 -16.15 0.66
C TRP A 98 -9.24 -15.99 2.07
N SER A 99 -8.47 -16.41 3.06
CA SER A 99 -8.74 -16.16 4.47
C SER A 99 -7.54 -15.47 5.13
N VAL A 100 -7.75 -14.84 6.29
CA VAL A 100 -6.63 -14.30 7.07
C VAL A 100 -5.70 -15.44 7.47
N SER A 101 -4.40 -15.27 7.23
CA SER A 101 -3.40 -16.26 7.59
C SER A 101 -3.33 -16.42 9.11
N GLY A 102 -3.21 -17.66 9.58
CA GLY A 102 -2.96 -17.97 10.99
C GLY A 102 -1.51 -17.71 11.42
N ALA A 103 -0.65 -17.23 10.52
CA ALA A 103 0.74 -16.91 10.84
C ALA A 103 0.82 -15.78 11.87
N THR A 104 1.70 -15.93 12.86
CA THR A 104 1.99 -14.84 13.79
C THR A 104 2.70 -13.72 13.04
N VAL A 105 2.10 -12.53 13.03
CA VAL A 105 2.66 -11.31 12.46
C VAL A 105 3.22 -10.44 13.58
N ALA A 106 4.47 -10.02 13.46
CA ALA A 106 5.13 -9.17 14.43
C ALA A 106 6.01 -8.11 13.75
N PRO A 107 6.23 -6.94 14.37
CA PRO A 107 7.18 -5.98 13.86
C PRO A 107 8.61 -6.45 14.15
N VAL A 108 9.48 -6.42 13.14
CA VAL A 108 10.91 -6.74 13.23
C VAL A 108 11.68 -5.65 12.50
N GLY A 109 12.30 -4.73 13.26
CA GLY A 109 12.90 -3.52 12.69
C GLY A 109 11.84 -2.66 11.98
N ASN A 110 12.09 -2.31 10.72
CA ASN A 110 11.20 -1.48 9.90
C ASN A 110 10.18 -2.28 9.07
N PHE A 111 9.96 -3.55 9.41
CA PHE A 111 9.07 -4.43 8.66
C PHE A 111 8.09 -5.16 9.58
N TRP A 112 6.88 -5.38 9.08
CA TRP A 112 6.04 -6.47 9.55
C TRP A 112 6.56 -7.77 8.97
N GLN A 113 6.69 -8.81 9.81
CA GLN A 113 7.10 -10.13 9.39
C GLN A 113 6.09 -11.18 9.85
N ALA A 114 5.77 -12.10 8.95
CA ALA A 114 5.03 -13.32 9.24
C ALA A 114 5.94 -14.52 8.96
N THR A 115 6.02 -15.46 9.91
CA THR A 115 6.75 -16.72 9.70
C THR A 115 5.74 -17.82 9.43
N VAL A 116 5.90 -18.50 8.30
CA VAL A 116 5.07 -19.63 7.89
C VAL A 116 5.91 -20.90 7.77
N THR A 117 5.34 -22.03 8.16
CA THR A 117 5.99 -23.34 8.03
C THR A 117 5.33 -24.09 6.87
N PRO A 118 6.06 -24.42 5.80
CA PRO A 118 5.55 -25.27 4.73
C PRO A 118 5.12 -26.64 5.28
N THR A 119 3.92 -27.09 4.92
CA THR A 119 3.35 -28.36 5.40
C THR A 119 3.24 -29.43 4.30
N GLY A 120 3.98 -29.28 3.21
CA GLY A 120 3.93 -30.18 2.05
C GLY A 120 2.75 -29.96 1.10
N GLN A 121 1.80 -29.07 1.44
CA GLN A 121 0.79 -28.55 0.50
C GLN A 121 1.18 -27.16 0.01
N SER A 122 0.79 -26.85 -1.23
CA SER A 122 0.93 -25.50 -1.76
C SER A 122 0.09 -24.51 -0.94
N LYS A 123 0.72 -23.45 -0.47
CA LYS A 123 0.05 -22.26 0.09
C LYS A 123 0.48 -21.03 -0.68
N PHE A 124 -0.47 -20.14 -0.90
CA PHE A 124 -0.28 -18.87 -1.59
C PHE A 124 -0.64 -17.74 -0.65
N TYR A 125 0.06 -16.62 -0.78
CA TYR A 125 -0.04 -15.51 0.15
C TYR A 125 -0.21 -14.18 -0.59
N LYS A 126 -1.00 -13.27 -0.02
CA LYS A 126 -1.09 -11.88 -0.49
C LYS A 126 -1.35 -10.94 0.69
N LEU A 127 -1.02 -9.67 0.50
CA LEU A 127 -1.48 -8.61 1.39
C LEU A 127 -2.80 -8.05 0.88
N ALA A 128 -3.73 -7.80 1.79
CA ALA A 128 -4.98 -7.11 1.50
C ALA A 128 -5.25 -6.07 2.59
N LEU A 129 -5.83 -4.93 2.21
CA LEU A 129 -6.29 -3.95 3.19
C LEU A 129 -7.35 -4.60 4.09
N SER A 130 -7.18 -4.46 5.40
CA SER A 130 -8.16 -4.90 6.39
C SER A 130 -9.42 -4.08 6.23
N THR A 131 -10.55 -4.71 5.92
CA THR A 131 -11.85 -4.03 5.75
C THR A 131 -12.55 -3.75 7.07
N THR A 132 -11.88 -3.93 8.21
CA THR A 132 -12.40 -3.50 9.52
C THR A 132 -12.27 -1.97 9.59
N SER A 133 -13.40 -1.27 9.43
CA SER A 133 -13.51 0.17 9.70
C SER A 133 -12.93 0.50 11.09
N PRO A 134 -12.17 1.61 11.26
CA PRO A 134 -12.04 2.21 12.58
C PRO A 134 -13.44 2.61 13.09
N PRO A 135 -13.71 2.48 14.40
CA PRO A 135 -14.90 3.08 15.01
C PRO A 135 -14.88 4.62 14.91
#